data_AF-T0K2R7-F1
#
_entry.id   AF-T0K2R7-F1
#
_cell.length_a   1.000
_cell.length_b   1.000
_cell.length_c   1.000
_cell.angle_alpha   90.00
_cell.angle_beta   90.00
_cell.angle_gamma   90.00
#
_symmetry.space_group_name_H-M   'P 1'
#
loop_
_entity.id
_entity.type
_entity.pdbx_description
1 polymer ?
#
loop_
_entity_poly.entity_id
_entity_poly.type
_entity_poly.pdbx_seq_one_letter_code
_entity_poly.pdbx_strand_id
1 'polypeptide(L)'
;MSIAFWLSGLLHGAGSVTAIPETNWLKPCSFFWASGVGVLLQKAFCTTFKSQIAKMPRIVRRFGNLMFVLVWLQVTVKPLADDFAETGLWLVEPVPVSVVRALGFGRGETSWWKPDMEAIGRWHTGEHWWESGFGY
;
A
#
# COMPACT_ATOMS: atom_id res chain seq x y z
N MET A 1 6.86 -3.95 16.87
CA MET A 1 5.78 -3.42 16.01
C MET A 1 6.15 -2.07 15.39
N SER A 2 6.60 -1.09 16.18
CA SER A 2 6.99 0.24 15.65
C SER A 2 8.15 0.22 14.64
N ILE A 3 9.15 -0.66 14.85
CA ILE A 3 10.26 -0.84 13.91
C ILE A 3 9.78 -1.28 12.52
N ALA A 4 8.76 -2.14 12.44
CA ALA A 4 8.23 -2.61 11.17
C ALA A 4 7.59 -1.47 10.36
N PHE A 5 6.81 -0.60 11.00
CA PHE A 5 6.23 0.58 10.34
C PHE A 5 7.30 1.58 9.93
N TRP A 6 8.33 1.76 10.76
CA TRP A 6 9.43 2.67 10.44
C TRP A 6 10.21 2.20 9.21
N LEU A 7 10.66 0.93 9.21
CA LEU A 7 11.33 0.31 8.08
C LEU A 7 10.44 0.26 6.83
N SER A 8 9.15 -0.02 6.99
CA SER A 8 8.20 -0.03 5.88
C SER A 8 8.05 1.35 5.25
N GLY A 9 8.02 2.42 6.04
CA GLY A 9 8.04 3.79 5.53
C GLY A 9 9.30 4.07 4.72
N LEU A 10 10.48 3.75 5.26
CA LEU A 10 11.75 3.94 4.55
C LEU A 10 11.84 3.12 3.26
N LEU A 11 11.37 1.87 3.28
CA LEU A 11 11.37 1.01 2.10
C LEU A 11 10.54 1.62 0.95
N HIS A 12 9.36 2.15 1.25
CA HIS A 12 8.53 2.79 0.23
C HIS A 12 9.06 4.17 -0.16
N GLY A 13 9.64 4.92 0.78
CA GLY A 13 10.34 6.18 0.49
C GLY A 13 11.54 5.97 -0.43
N ALA A 14 12.28 4.86 -0.30
CA ALA A 14 13.34 4.51 -1.23
C ALA A 14 12.79 4.32 -2.65
N GLY A 15 11.60 3.72 -2.80
CA GLY A 15 10.89 3.62 -4.08
C GLY A 15 10.67 4.97 -4.75
N SER A 16 10.18 5.97 -3.99
CA SER A 16 10.04 7.35 -4.45
C SER A 16 11.37 7.98 -4.88
N VAL A 17 12.46 7.78 -4.11
CA VAL A 17 13.78 8.32 -4.45
C VAL A 17 14.33 7.70 -5.75
N THR A 18 14.03 6.43 -6.00
CA THR A 18 14.49 5.71 -7.20
C THR A 18 13.54 5.82 -8.40
N ALA A 19 12.42 6.52 -8.26
CA ALA A 19 11.47 6.70 -9.35
C ALA A 19 12.07 7.61 -10.44
N ILE A 20 11.61 7.42 -11.69
CA ILE A 20 12.04 8.27 -12.82
C ILE A 20 11.63 9.74 -12.60
N PRO A 21 10.37 10.04 -12.20
CA PRO A 21 9.98 11.39 -11.83
C PRO A 21 10.52 11.74 -10.45
N GLU A 22 10.91 13.00 -10.25
CA GLU A 22 11.26 13.49 -8.92
C GLU A 22 9.99 13.53 -8.04
N THR A 23 9.96 12.73 -6.97
CA THR A 23 8.87 12.74 -5.99
C THR A 23 9.39 12.95 -4.57
N ASN A 24 8.46 13.20 -3.64
CA ASN A 24 8.81 13.41 -2.25
C ASN A 24 8.70 12.10 -1.46
N TRP A 25 9.85 11.52 -1.11
CA TRP A 25 9.97 10.28 -0.32
C TRP A 25 9.23 10.29 1.02
N LEU A 26 8.92 11.47 1.58
CA LEU A 26 8.14 11.59 2.81
C LEU A 26 6.66 11.22 2.60
N LYS A 27 6.15 11.30 1.36
CA LYS A 27 4.77 10.96 1.05
C LYS A 27 4.42 9.52 1.44
N PRO A 28 5.07 8.47 0.90
CA PRO A 28 4.79 7.11 1.33
C PRO A 28 5.20 6.86 2.79
N CYS A 29 6.34 7.43 3.25
CA CYS A 29 6.75 7.31 4.65
C CYS A 29 5.65 7.72 5.62
N SER A 30 5.00 8.85 5.34
CA SER A 30 3.96 9.42 6.20
C SER A 30 2.78 8.46 6.41
N PHE A 31 2.36 7.74 5.36
CA PHE A 31 1.28 6.76 5.45
C PHE A 31 1.65 5.57 6.33
N PHE A 32 2.84 5.00 6.15
CA PHE A 32 3.27 3.83 6.93
C PHE A 32 3.57 4.19 8.39
N TRP A 33 4.20 5.32 8.64
CA TRP A 33 4.43 5.79 10.00
C TRP A 33 3.11 6.14 10.71
N ALA A 34 2.18 6.81 10.01
CA ALA A 34 0.83 7.03 10.52
C ALA A 34 0.10 5.72 10.81
N SER A 35 0.26 4.68 9.99
CA SER A 35 -0.33 3.36 10.25
C SER A 35 0.17 2.77 11.58
N GLY A 36 1.43 2.98 11.92
CA GLY A 36 1.98 2.63 13.25
C GLY A 36 1.32 3.40 14.38
N VAL A 37 1.08 4.70 14.21
CA VAL A 37 0.31 5.53 15.16
C VAL A 37 -1.12 5.01 15.31
N GLY A 38 -1.79 4.69 14.21
CA GLY A 38 -3.15 4.15 14.22
C GLY A 38 -3.28 2.86 15.02
N VAL A 39 -2.33 1.94 14.87
CA VAL A 39 -2.27 0.73 15.68
C VAL A 39 -2.12 1.05 17.17
N LEU A 40 -1.22 1.97 17.53
CA LEU A 40 -1.02 2.35 18.92
C LEU A 40 -2.28 3.00 19.51
N LEU A 41 -2.96 3.85 18.75
CA LEU A 41 -4.23 4.48 19.14
C LEU A 41 -5.33 3.44 19.33
N GLN A 42 -5.54 2.53 18.38
CA GLN A 42 -6.55 1.47 18.49
C GLN A 42 -6.26 0.57 19.68
N LYS A 43 -4.99 0.20 19.90
CA LYS A 43 -4.57 -0.60 21.05
C LYS A 43 -4.85 0.12 22.37
N ALA A 44 -4.44 1.38 22.49
CA ALA A 44 -4.69 2.19 23.68
C ALA A 44 -6.19 2.31 23.97
N PHE A 45 -7.01 2.62 22.95
CA PHE A 45 -8.45 2.68 23.07
C PHE A 45 -9.05 1.34 23.55
N CYS A 46 -8.67 0.23 22.90
CA CYS A 46 -9.17 -1.09 23.27
C CYS A 46 -8.75 -1.52 24.68
N THR A 47 -7.55 -1.14 25.12
CA THR A 47 -7.06 -1.42 26.47
C THR A 47 -7.82 -0.59 27.51
N THR A 48 -8.00 0.71 27.28
CA THR A 48 -8.72 1.60 28.19
C THR A 48 -10.19 1.23 28.35
N PHE A 49 -10.87 0.91 27.26
CA PHE A 49 -12.30 0.58 27.24
C PHE A 49 -12.59 -0.93 27.29
N LYS A 50 -11.61 -1.74 27.72
CA LYS A 50 -11.69 -3.20 27.67
C LYS A 50 -12.95 -3.75 28.34
N SER A 51 -13.33 -3.23 29.51
CA SER A 51 -14.47 -3.76 30.28
C SER A 51 -15.82 -3.45 29.61
N GLN A 52 -15.95 -2.29 28.96
CA GLN A 52 -17.12 -1.94 28.16
C GLN A 52 -17.17 -2.73 26.86
N ILE A 53 -16.07 -2.78 26.11
CA ILE A 53 -15.97 -3.48 24.82
C ILE A 53 -16.23 -4.98 24.98
N ALA A 54 -15.77 -5.59 26.08
CA ALA A 54 -15.97 -7.01 26.35
C ALA A 54 -17.46 -7.39 26.50
N LYS A 55 -18.32 -6.47 26.94
CA LYS A 55 -19.77 -6.68 27.08
C LYS A 55 -20.53 -6.50 25.76
N MET A 56 -19.89 -5.95 24.72
CA MET A 56 -20.56 -5.69 23.45
C MET A 56 -20.72 -6.96 22.59
N PRO A 57 -21.80 -7.07 21.81
CA PRO A 57 -21.96 -8.16 20.85
C PRO A 57 -20.81 -8.22 19.85
N ARG A 58 -20.48 -9.43 19.37
CA ARG A 58 -19.36 -9.66 18.43
C ARG A 58 -19.48 -8.81 17.15
N ILE A 59 -20.69 -8.60 16.66
CA ILE A 59 -20.94 -7.81 15.45
C ILE A 59 -20.56 -6.35 15.62
N VAL A 60 -20.88 -5.74 16.77
CA VAL A 60 -20.58 -4.35 17.09
C VAL A 60 -19.06 -4.15 17.16
N ARG A 61 -18.35 -5.09 17.80
CA ARG A 61 -16.88 -5.05 17.89
C ARG A 61 -16.21 -5.15 16.52
N ARG A 62 -16.70 -6.04 15.65
CA ARG A 62 -16.19 -6.21 14.28
C ARG A 62 -16.45 -4.97 13.42
N PHE A 63 -17.65 -4.42 13.52
CA PHE A 63 -18.02 -3.20 12.82
C PHE A 63 -17.17 -2.02 13.29
N GLY A 64 -16.93 -1.87 14.60
CA GLY A 64 -16.03 -0.84 15.14
C GLY A 64 -14.60 -0.96 14.60
N ASN A 65 -14.06 -2.18 14.51
CA ASN A 65 -12.74 -2.39 13.90
C ASN A 65 -12.72 -2.00 12.41
N LEU A 66 -13.76 -2.38 11.66
CA LEU A 66 -13.87 -2.03 10.24
C LEU A 66 -13.96 -0.52 10.06
N MET A 67 -14.82 0.15 10.82
CA MET A 67 -14.98 1.61 10.75
C MET A 67 -13.69 2.34 11.14
N PHE A 68 -13.00 1.88 12.19
CA PHE A 68 -11.70 2.44 12.56
C PHE A 68 -10.72 2.37 11.40
N VAL A 69 -10.58 1.21 10.76
CA VAL A 69 -9.66 1.03 9.62
C VAL A 69 -10.07 1.91 8.45
N LEU A 70 -11.34 1.93 8.06
CA LEU A 70 -11.81 2.74 6.93
C LEU A 70 -11.57 4.24 7.17
N VAL A 71 -11.94 4.75 8.35
CA VAL A 71 -11.71 6.16 8.69
C VAL A 71 -10.22 6.47 8.73
N TRP A 72 -9.41 5.60 9.35
CA TRP A 72 -7.96 5.79 9.42
C TRP A 72 -7.34 5.88 8.02
N LEU A 73 -7.66 4.92 7.14
CA LEU A 73 -7.15 4.89 5.78
C LEU A 73 -7.62 6.12 4.98
N GLN A 74 -8.88 6.53 5.09
CA GLN A 74 -9.37 7.72 4.38
C GLN A 74 -8.61 8.99 4.79
N VAL A 75 -8.25 9.12 6.06
CA VAL A 75 -7.50 10.28 6.56
C VAL A 75 -6.02 10.22 6.15
N THR A 76 -5.41 9.04 6.08
CA THR A 76 -3.96 8.91 5.89
C THR A 76 -3.52 8.56 4.49
N VAL A 77 -4.39 8.06 3.61
CA VAL A 77 -4.01 7.49 2.30
C VAL A 77 -3.52 8.54 1.29
N LYS A 78 -3.97 9.79 1.39
CA LYS A 78 -3.74 10.81 0.36
C LYS A 78 -2.27 10.96 -0.06
N PRO A 79 -1.29 11.14 0.85
CA PRO A 79 0.11 11.26 0.46
C PRO A 79 0.61 10.07 -0.35
N LEU A 80 0.23 8.84 0.05
CA LEU A 80 0.62 7.62 -0.67
C LEU A 80 -0.02 7.58 -2.06
N ALA A 81 -1.32 7.90 -2.16
CA ALA A 81 -2.03 7.90 -3.44
C ALA A 81 -1.47 8.93 -4.42
N ASP A 82 -1.08 10.11 -3.92
CA ASP A 82 -0.44 11.16 -4.71
C ASP A 82 0.95 10.72 -5.20
N ASP A 83 1.76 10.09 -4.35
CA ASP A 83 3.07 9.53 -4.75
C ASP A 83 2.93 8.42 -5.81
N PHE A 84 1.94 7.54 -5.67
CA PHE A 84 1.65 6.51 -6.68
C PHE A 84 1.17 7.11 -8.02
N ALA A 85 0.53 8.28 -7.99
CA ALA A 85 0.15 8.99 -9.21
C ALA A 85 1.34 9.67 -9.88
N GLU A 86 2.20 10.32 -9.10
CA GLU A 86 3.41 10.98 -9.61
C GLU A 86 4.42 10.00 -10.18
N THR A 87 4.62 8.86 -9.52
CA THR A 87 5.52 7.79 -9.98
C THR A 87 4.95 7.00 -11.17
N GLY A 88 3.68 7.21 -11.53
CA GLY A 88 3.00 6.44 -12.57
C GLY A 88 2.63 5.01 -12.14
N LEU A 89 2.76 4.66 -10.85
CA LEU A 89 2.50 3.32 -10.34
C LEU A 89 1.04 2.88 -10.58
N TRP A 90 0.09 3.80 -10.58
CA TRP A 90 -1.33 3.49 -10.91
C TRP A 90 -1.54 3.00 -12.35
N LEU A 91 -0.59 3.26 -13.26
CA LEU A 91 -0.66 2.80 -14.65
C LEU A 91 -0.20 1.34 -14.80
N VAL A 92 0.45 0.79 -13.78
CA VAL A 92 0.90 -0.59 -13.74
C VAL A 92 -0.19 -1.44 -13.08
N GLU A 93 -0.52 -2.57 -13.70
CA GLU A 93 -1.37 -3.59 -13.10
C GLU A 93 -0.47 -4.76 -12.67
N PRO A 94 0.02 -4.77 -11.42
CA PRO A 94 1.05 -5.72 -10.97
C PRO A 94 0.49 -7.09 -10.59
N VAL A 95 -0.83 -7.28 -10.73
CA VAL A 95 -1.53 -8.51 -10.36
C VAL A 95 -1.91 -9.31 -11.61
N PRO A 96 -1.69 -10.64 -11.62
CA PRO A 96 -2.04 -11.47 -12.77
C PRO A 96 -3.56 -11.64 -12.94
N VAL A 97 -4.32 -11.39 -11.87
CA VAL A 97 -5.78 -11.47 -11.84
C VAL A 97 -6.36 -10.17 -11.30
N SER A 98 -7.33 -9.60 -12.01
CA SER A 98 -7.93 -8.31 -11.65
C SER A 98 -9.45 -8.32 -11.83
N VAL A 99 -10.16 -8.20 -10.72
CA VAL A 99 -11.63 -8.07 -10.72
C VAL A 99 -12.06 -6.74 -11.34
N VAL A 100 -11.29 -5.67 -11.10
CA VAL A 100 -11.57 -4.33 -11.64
C VAL A 100 -11.48 -4.35 -13.17
N ARG A 101 -10.51 -5.07 -13.74
CA ARG A 101 -10.40 -5.32 -15.18
C ARG A 101 -11.54 -6.20 -15.70
N ALA A 102 -11.93 -7.26 -14.98
CA ALA A 102 -13.08 -8.08 -15.33
C ALA A 102 -14.39 -7.30 -15.40
N LEU A 103 -14.53 -6.24 -14.58
CA LEU A 103 -15.66 -5.31 -14.59
C LEU A 103 -15.58 -4.24 -15.70
N GLY A 104 -14.55 -4.26 -16.55
CA GLY A 104 -14.39 -3.32 -17.67
C GLY A 104 -13.70 -2.00 -17.34
N PHE A 105 -13.12 -1.86 -16.14
CA PHE A 105 -12.39 -0.65 -15.73
C PHE A 105 -10.88 -0.71 -15.99
N GLY A 106 -10.38 -1.79 -16.61
CA GLY A 106 -8.97 -1.94 -16.97
C GLY A 106 -8.63 -1.32 -18.34
N ARG A 107 -7.33 -1.10 -18.60
CA ARG A 107 -6.86 -0.66 -19.92
C ARG A 107 -6.89 -1.86 -20.89
N GLY A 108 -7.84 -1.88 -21.82
CA GLY A 108 -7.92 -2.90 -22.88
C GLY A 108 -8.99 -3.98 -22.66
N GLU A 109 -8.70 -5.20 -23.12
CA GLU A 109 -9.65 -6.33 -23.17
C GLU A 109 -10.29 -6.65 -21.81
N THR A 110 -11.58 -7.01 -21.83
CA THR A 110 -12.32 -7.51 -20.66
C THR A 110 -11.93 -8.94 -20.35
N SER A 111 -10.78 -9.12 -19.68
CA SER A 111 -10.36 -10.41 -19.13
C SER A 111 -9.94 -10.23 -17.69
N TRP A 112 -10.44 -11.09 -16.80
CA TRP A 112 -9.95 -11.22 -15.43
C TRP A 112 -8.47 -11.62 -15.34
N TRP A 113 -7.93 -12.25 -16.39
CA TRP A 113 -6.54 -12.69 -16.51
C TRP A 113 -5.76 -11.72 -17.39
N LYS A 114 -4.62 -11.25 -16.91
CA LYS A 114 -3.66 -10.43 -17.67
C LYS A 114 -2.44 -11.30 -18.02
N PRO A 115 -2.35 -11.83 -19.25
CA PRO A 115 -1.18 -12.60 -19.69
C PRO A 115 0.03 -11.68 -19.96
N ASP A 116 -0.18 -10.37 -20.08
CA ASP A 116 0.85 -9.39 -20.41
C ASP A 116 1.80 -9.23 -19.22
N MET A 117 2.92 -9.93 -19.34
CA MET A 117 3.90 -10.22 -18.28
C MET A 117 4.78 -9.02 -17.89
N GLU A 118 4.23 -7.81 -17.80
CA GLU A 118 4.95 -6.64 -17.23
C GLU A 118 5.33 -6.89 -15.76
N ALA A 119 4.63 -7.80 -15.08
CA ALA A 119 4.95 -8.23 -13.72
C ALA A 119 5.95 -9.41 -13.65
N ILE A 120 6.31 -10.05 -14.77
CA ILE A 120 7.37 -11.06 -14.78
C ILE A 120 8.64 -10.33 -15.15
N GLY A 121 9.45 -10.08 -14.13
CA GLY A 121 10.71 -9.39 -14.33
C GLY A 121 11.54 -10.08 -15.40
N ARG A 122 12.20 -9.28 -16.22
CA ARG A 122 13.15 -9.70 -17.23
C ARG A 122 14.55 -9.49 -16.70
N TRP A 123 15.45 -10.40 -17.04
CA TRP A 123 16.86 -10.17 -16.83
C TRP A 123 17.34 -9.07 -17.78
N HIS A 124 17.79 -7.96 -17.23
CA HIS A 124 18.48 -6.90 -17.96
C HIS A 124 19.99 -7.11 -17.81
N THR A 125 20.73 -7.01 -18.91
CA THR A 125 22.20 -7.07 -18.93
C THR A 125 22.71 -5.71 -19.38
N GLY A 126 23.38 -4.99 -18.47
CA GLY A 126 24.05 -3.73 -18.75
C GLY A 126 25.52 -3.91 -19.18
N GLU A 127 26.25 -2.81 -19.34
CA GLU A 127 27.68 -2.86 -19.68
C GLU A 127 28.52 -3.35 -18.49
N HIS A 128 28.06 -3.05 -17.27
CA HIS A 128 28.70 -3.47 -16.02
C HIS A 128 27.81 -4.42 -15.21
N TRP A 129 28.43 -5.18 -14.30
CA TRP A 129 27.69 -6.14 -13.46
C TRP A 129 26.67 -5.45 -12.55
N TRP A 130 26.94 -4.22 -12.10
CA TRP A 130 26.03 -3.44 -11.25
C TRP A 130 24.85 -2.81 -12.03
N GLU A 131 24.91 -2.82 -13.36
CA GLU A 131 23.81 -2.42 -14.24
C GLU A 131 22.97 -3.62 -14.67
N SER A 132 23.42 -4.84 -14.40
CA SER A 132 22.73 -6.07 -14.75
C SER A 132 21.87 -6.57 -13.58
N GLY A 133 20.65 -7.02 -13.85
CA GLY A 133 19.77 -7.51 -12.80
C GLY A 133 18.35 -7.81 -13.27
N PHE A 134 17.50 -8.18 -12.33
CA PHE A 134 16.09 -8.41 -12.57
C PHE A 134 15.34 -7.08 -12.55
N GLY A 135 14.71 -6.71 -13.66
CA GLY A 135 13.87 -5.52 -13.78
C GLY A 135 12.46 -5.87 -14.25
N TYR A 136 11.46 -5.08 -13.87
CA TYR A 136 10.06 -5.25 -14.27
C TYR A 136 9.70 -4.19 -15.32
#